data_AF-A0A967UX72-F1
#
_entry.id   AF-A0A967UX72-F1
#
_cell.length_a   1.000
_cell.length_b   1.000
_cell.length_c   1.000
_cell.angle_alpha   90.00
_cell.angle_beta   90.00
_cell.angle_gamma   90.00
#
_symmetry.space_group_name_H-M   'P 1'
#
loop_
_entity.id
_entity.type
_entity.pdbx_description
1 polymer ?
#
loop_
_entity_poly.entity_id
_entity_poly.type
_entity_poly.pdbx_seq_one_letter_code
_entity_poly.pdbx_strand_id
1 'polypeptide(L)' 'LPDVYVPCEVCRGRRYNRETLDVYYKGKNIADVLDMTVEDALEFFDAVPRIKAKLETL' A
#
# COMPACT_ATOMS: atom_id res chain seq x y z
N LEU A 1 -21.01 10.33 -20.20
CA LEU A 1 -20.26 11.11 -19.20
C LEU A 1 -19.07 10.25 -18.78
N PRO A 2 -17.84 10.79 -18.71
CA PRO A 2 -16.74 10.05 -18.12
C PRO A 2 -16.95 9.94 -16.60
N ASP A 3 -16.75 8.76 -16.04
CA ASP A 3 -16.86 8.53 -14.60
C ASP A 3 -15.74 9.27 -13.87
N VAL A 4 -16.10 10.17 -12.97
CA VAL A 4 -15.16 10.94 -12.15
C VAL A 4 -15.06 10.27 -10.78
N TYR A 5 -13.85 9.86 -10.41
CA TYR A 5 -13.57 9.33 -9.08
C TYR A 5 -13.22 10.47 -8.13
N VAL A 6 -14.05 10.66 -7.10
CA VAL A 6 -13.81 11.66 -6.05
C VAL A 6 -13.19 10.97 -4.83
N PRO A 7 -12.05 11.46 -4.31
CA PRO A 7 -11.45 10.91 -3.12
C PRO A 7 -12.38 11.12 -1.91
N CYS A 8 -12.47 10.11 -1.04
CA CYS A 8 -13.27 10.19 0.18
C CYS A 8 -12.72 11.28 1.11
N GLU A 9 -13.57 12.19 1.59
CA GLU A 9 -13.16 13.29 2.49
C GLU A 9 -12.70 12.81 3.87
N VAL A 10 -13.21 11.65 4.33
CA VAL A 10 -12.91 11.08 5.64
C VAL A 10 -11.53 10.41 5.67
N CYS A 11 -11.28 9.49 4.74
CA CYS A 11 -10.01 8.74 4.71
C CYS A 11 -8.98 9.33 3.74
N ARG A 12 -9.37 10.34 2.94
CA ARG A 12 -8.52 10.99 1.93
C ARG A 12 -7.81 10.00 0.99
N GLY A 13 -8.53 8.93 0.63
CA GLY A 13 -8.01 7.87 -0.24
C GLY A 13 -7.20 6.78 0.47
N ARG A 14 -6.97 6.86 1.79
CA ARG A 14 -6.25 5.85 2.58
C ARG A 14 -6.99 4.53 2.73
N ARG A 15 -8.31 4.48 2.49
CA ARG A 15 -9.20 3.29 2.53
C ARG A 15 -9.36 2.58 3.89
N TYR A 16 -8.62 2.99 4.92
CA TYR A 16 -8.67 2.40 6.25
C TYR A 16 -9.00 3.44 7.33
N ASN A 17 -9.49 2.96 8.48
CA ASN A 17 -9.71 3.79 9.66
C ASN A 17 -8.38 4.12 10.36
N ARG A 18 -8.42 5.07 11.31
CA ARG A 18 -7.22 5.53 12.02
C ARG A 18 -6.51 4.41 12.77
N GLU A 19 -7.27 3.60 13.51
CA GLU A 19 -6.74 2.48 14.30
C GLU A 19 -5.96 1.47 13.44
N THR A 20 -6.40 1.21 12.21
CA THR A 20 -5.70 0.34 11.26
C THR A 20 -4.42 0.97 10.74
N LEU A 21 -4.41 2.30 10.53
CA LEU A 21 -3.24 3.04 10.06
C LEU A 21 -2.17 3.25 11.13
N ASP A 22 -2.52 3.03 12.41
CA ASP A 22 -1.59 3.08 13.53
C ASP A 22 -0.76 1.77 13.66
N VAL A 23 -1.03 0.75 12.83
CA VAL A 23 -0.23 -0.48 12.77
C VAL A 23 0.88 -0.33 11.74
N TYR A 24 2.13 -0.52 12.19
CA TYR A 24 3.32 -0.34 11.37
C TYR A 24 4.07 -1.66 11.16
N TYR A 25 4.52 -1.87 9.93
CA TYR A 25 5.50 -2.89 9.56
C TYR A 25 6.71 -2.18 8.93
N LYS A 26 7.91 -2.39 9.49
CA LYS A 26 9.15 -1.70 9.05
C LYS A 26 8.97 -0.18 8.88
N GLY A 27 8.21 0.45 9.77
CA GLY A 27 7.97 1.90 9.77
C GLY A 27 6.93 2.41 8.76
N LYS A 28 6.22 1.52 8.03
CA LYS A 28 5.13 1.86 7.10
C LYS A 28 3.82 1.21 7.54
N ASN A 29 2.71 1.93 7.43
CA ASN A 29 1.38 1.33 7.61
C ASN A 29 0.88 0.70 6.30
N ILE A 30 -0.26 0.02 6.35
CA ILE A 30 -0.80 -0.69 5.18
C ILE A 30 -1.11 0.24 4.00
N ALA A 31 -1.54 1.49 4.26
CA ALA A 31 -1.77 2.44 3.18
C ALA A 31 -0.45 2.90 2.54
N ASP A 32 0.59 3.12 3.33
CA ASP A 32 1.93 3.46 2.82
C ASP A 32 2.54 2.31 2.00
N VAL A 33 2.21 1.06 2.36
CA VAL A 33 2.61 -0.14 1.61
C VAL A 33 1.82 -0.30 0.30
N LEU A 34 0.57 0.14 0.26
CA LEU A 34 -0.24 0.08 -0.97
C LEU A 34 0.03 1.24 -1.93
N ASP A 35 0.67 2.31 -1.45
CA ASP A 35 1.02 3.51 -2.22
C ASP A 35 2.45 3.44 -2.81
N MET A 36 3.23 2.42 -2.44
CA MET A 36 4.60 2.24 -2.94
C MET A 36 4.62 1.69 -4.38
N THR A 37 5.68 2.02 -5.12
CA THR A 37 5.91 1.42 -6.44
C THR A 37 6.25 -0.07 -6.30
N VAL A 38 6.10 -0.84 -7.38
CA VAL A 38 6.48 -2.27 -7.37
C VAL A 38 7.98 -2.44 -7.10
N GLU A 39 8.81 -1.53 -7.61
CA GLU A 39 10.26 -1.49 -7.37
C GLU A 39 10.57 -1.29 -5.88
N ASP A 40 9.95 -0.30 -5.23
CA ASP A 40 10.10 -0.07 -3.79
C ASP A 40 9.57 -1.26 -2.97
N ALA A 41 8.47 -1.87 -3.42
CA ALA A 41 7.87 -3.03 -2.77
C ALA A 41 8.80 -4.26 -2.84
N LEU A 42 9.53 -4.45 -3.93
CA LEU A 42 10.51 -5.53 -4.09
C LEU A 42 11.61 -5.44 -3.05
N GLU A 43 12.17 -4.25 -2.84
CA GLU A 43 13.17 -4.01 -1.79
C GLU A 43 12.56 -4.15 -0.39
N PHE A 44 11.36 -3.59 -0.18
CA PHE A 44 10.68 -3.61 1.11
C PHE A 44 10.35 -5.04 1.58
N PHE A 45 9.93 -5.90 0.65
CA PHE A 45 9.57 -7.30 0.90
C PHE A 45 10.69 -8.30 0.58
N ASP A 46 11.95 -7.86 0.49
CA ASP A 46 13.09 -8.75 0.19
C ASP A 46 13.21 -9.93 1.17
N ALA A 47 12.92 -9.67 2.46
CA ALA A 47 12.91 -10.68 3.51
C ALA A 47 11.67 -11.62 3.50
N VAL A 48 10.73 -11.46 2.57
CA VAL A 48 9.50 -12.26 2.46
C VAL A 48 9.40 -12.89 1.06
N PRO A 49 10.02 -14.08 0.85
CA PRO A 49 10.14 -14.70 -0.47
C PRO A 49 8.81 -14.93 -1.19
N ARG A 50 7.74 -15.26 -0.44
CA ARG A 50 6.40 -15.48 -1.03
C ARG A 50 5.78 -14.23 -1.65
N ILE A 51 6.13 -13.05 -1.15
CA ILE A 51 5.64 -11.76 -1.68
C ILE A 51 6.56 -11.31 -2.80
N LYS A 52 7.88 -11.32 -2.55
CA LYS A 52 8.91 -10.98 -3.54
C LYS A 52 8.71 -11.72 -4.88
N ALA A 53 8.53 -13.04 -4.83
CA ALA A 53 8.33 -13.85 -6.03
C ALA A 53 7.09 -13.48 -6.86
N LYS A 54 6.08 -12.82 -6.28
CA LYS A 54 4.90 -12.32 -7.00
C LYS A 54 5.11 -10.93 -7.59
N LEU A 55 5.98 -10.14 -6.97
CA LEU A 55 6.30 -8.79 -7.42
C LEU A 55 7.34 -8.82 -8.56
N GLU A 56 8.23 -9.82 -8.59
CA GLU A 56 9.24 -9.99 -9.64
C GLU A 56 8.67 -10.43 -11.00
N THR A 57 7.41 -10.89 -11.06
CA THR A 57 6.80 -11.47 -12.27
C THR A 57 6.07 -10.47 -13.18
N LEU A 58 6.33 -9.16 -13.04
CA LEU A 58 5.81 -8.10 -13.92
C LEU A 58 6.90 -7.52 -14.81
#